data_AF-A0A0C9M531-F1
#
_entry.id   AF-A0A0C9M531-F1
#
_cell.length_a   1.000
_cell.length_b   1.000
_cell.length_c   1.000
_cell.angle_alpha   90.00
_cell.angle_beta   90.00
_cell.angle_gamma   90.00
#
_symmetry.space_group_name_H-M   'P 1'
#
loop_
_entity.id
_entity.type
_entity.pdbx_description
1 polymer ?
#
loop_
_entity_poly.entity_id
_entity_poly.type
_entity_poly.pdbx_seq_one_letter_code
_entity_poly.pdbx_strand_id
1 'polypeptide(L)'
;MGKAREKAQFGYEVEFINEQLAENPEAIEETHEEAIEEAIEEIHEEAIEETYEEDHEEADDGINETDELNEQKDTEHTENLLNIPNGDFRMKFERSFDKMKAEEKWYLSNGKCVEDELFAFGMQCKEEHPCHSFIVDPIDTNYQKYRVFNDDELQEIGSFREKKLPTMPTKLRDYFNTYNLTTTTALRQKIFAQEQLDEEYSEDMDWIRFTVYSFVREYEAESFKRSHSEEWYKAHVWHFLDTVFNNLSEIEVLRGEKASFSSSKRKNKNRSIGAITSLVSKKVGSKCDMIFRKLVCNHDDILEFGATETGKDYDGDDATKRLIEGCIKLPKCLKDMLDNLAMNIQPIADIEVVGFVHSGLQSCLVRADRPTPYVTRITRARSVHISSDISNFGPSVLPSMYSAWLSREIVKRVLLLLSTSLTAVRDADSSWLETYWTSSKPSVMPETSTSSVTTNRSNKKIKNKR
;
A
#
# COMPACT_ATOMS: atom_id res chain seq x y z
N MET A 1 8.24 51.35 -10.86
CA MET A 1 9.69 51.62 -10.74
C MET A 1 10.29 51.28 -9.37
N GLY A 2 9.52 50.84 -8.35
CA GLY A 2 10.06 50.42 -7.04
C GLY A 2 10.67 49.01 -7.02
N LYS A 3 9.97 47.99 -7.54
CA LYS A 3 10.40 46.58 -7.48
C LYS A 3 11.67 46.21 -8.28
N ALA A 4 12.15 47.09 -9.16
CA ALA A 4 13.39 46.89 -9.90
C ALA A 4 14.62 47.46 -9.17
N ARG A 5 14.41 48.41 -8.24
CA ARG A 5 15.48 48.99 -7.40
C ARG A 5 15.84 48.08 -6.22
N GLU A 6 14.85 47.43 -5.60
CA GLU A 6 15.10 46.45 -4.52
C GLU A 6 15.87 45.22 -5.00
N LYS A 7 15.56 44.69 -6.20
CA LYS A 7 16.30 43.55 -6.76
C LYS A 7 17.75 43.87 -7.14
N ALA A 8 18.03 45.12 -7.50
CA ALA A 8 19.40 45.55 -7.80
C ALA A 8 20.22 45.80 -6.52
N GLN A 9 19.58 46.26 -5.45
CA GLN A 9 20.23 46.50 -4.16
C GLN A 9 20.56 45.19 -3.44
N PHE A 10 19.65 44.21 -3.49
CA PHE A 10 19.87 42.87 -2.93
C PHE A 10 20.97 42.08 -3.68
N GLY A 11 21.11 42.30 -5.00
CA GLY A 11 22.18 41.68 -5.80
C GLY A 11 23.58 42.18 -5.46
N TYR A 12 23.72 43.47 -5.13
CA TYR A 12 25.01 44.08 -4.75
C TYR A 12 25.44 43.72 -3.32
N GLU A 13 24.49 43.55 -2.38
CA GLU A 13 24.81 43.12 -1.01
C GLU A 13 25.29 41.66 -0.96
N VAL A 14 24.71 40.78 -1.80
CA VAL A 14 25.12 39.36 -1.86
C VAL A 14 26.49 39.17 -2.51
N GLU A 15 26.87 40.00 -3.51
CA GLU A 15 28.22 39.95 -4.09
C GLU A 15 29.28 40.50 -3.13
N PHE A 16 28.98 41.55 -2.34
CA PHE A 16 29.90 42.11 -1.35
C PHE A 16 30.15 41.15 -0.17
N ILE A 17 29.12 40.42 0.27
CA ILE A 17 29.23 39.41 1.33
C ILE A 17 30.06 38.21 0.85
N ASN A 18 29.89 37.76 -0.40
CA ASN A 18 30.70 36.67 -0.97
C ASN A 18 32.18 37.04 -1.16
N GLU A 19 32.48 38.32 -1.42
CA GLU A 19 33.86 38.81 -1.53
C GLU A 19 34.55 38.93 -0.15
N GLN A 20 33.80 39.24 0.91
CA GLN A 20 34.30 39.26 2.30
C GLN A 20 34.49 37.83 2.88
N LEU A 21 33.67 36.86 2.46
CA LEU A 21 33.73 35.45 2.90
C LEU A 21 34.96 34.70 2.36
N ALA A 22 35.67 35.24 1.37
CA ALA A 22 36.88 34.64 0.83
C ALA A 22 38.14 34.91 1.67
N GLU A 23 38.11 35.86 2.63
CA GLU A 23 39.32 36.32 3.32
C GLU A 23 39.48 35.85 4.78
N ASN A 24 38.47 35.29 5.46
CA ASN A 24 38.67 34.76 6.81
C ASN A 24 37.59 33.76 7.30
N PRO A 25 37.83 32.44 7.23
CA PRO A 25 36.82 31.41 7.53
C PRO A 25 36.59 31.08 9.02
N GLU A 26 37.26 31.72 9.98
CA GLU A 26 37.16 31.37 11.42
C GLU A 26 36.41 32.38 12.30
N ALA A 27 35.72 33.38 11.73
CA ALA A 27 35.00 34.41 12.51
C ALA A 27 33.46 34.31 12.48
N ILE A 28 32.91 33.14 12.16
CA ILE A 28 31.46 32.96 11.94
C ILE A 28 30.96 31.76 12.74
N GLU A 29 30.66 31.97 14.01
CA GLU A 29 29.81 31.05 14.78
C GLU A 29 28.87 31.81 15.72
N GLU A 30 29.27 32.97 16.28
CA GLU A 30 28.40 33.74 17.21
C GLU A 30 27.39 34.68 16.53
N THR A 31 27.71 35.31 15.40
CA THR A 31 26.83 36.34 14.80
C THR A 31 25.68 35.78 13.95
N HIS A 32 25.66 34.47 13.71
CA HIS A 32 24.67 33.81 12.85
C HIS A 32 23.49 33.22 13.65
N GLU A 33 23.67 32.93 14.93
CA GLU A 33 22.59 32.50 15.84
C GLU A 33 21.67 33.66 16.21
N GLU A 34 22.20 34.83 16.56
CA GLU A 34 21.39 36.01 16.93
C GLU A 34 20.50 36.49 15.77
N ALA A 35 20.98 36.47 14.53
CA ALA A 35 20.21 36.89 13.35
C ALA A 35 19.09 35.91 12.97
N ILE A 36 19.20 34.63 13.38
CA ILE A 36 18.18 33.62 13.14
C ILE A 36 17.10 33.68 14.23
N GLU A 37 17.46 33.95 15.48
CA GLU A 37 16.48 34.13 16.57
C GLU A 37 15.60 35.37 16.35
N GLU A 38 16.18 36.49 15.91
CA GLU A 38 15.44 37.74 15.66
C GLU A 38 14.44 37.59 14.50
N ALA A 39 14.78 36.80 13.46
CA ALA A 39 13.89 36.50 12.34
C ALA A 39 12.76 35.50 12.70
N ILE A 40 12.93 34.69 13.75
CA ILE A 40 11.91 33.75 14.23
C ILE A 40 10.86 34.46 15.09
N GLU A 41 11.26 35.47 15.88
CA GLU A 41 10.32 36.28 16.67
C GLU A 41 9.42 37.16 15.79
N GLU A 42 9.96 37.76 14.72
CA GLU A 42 9.19 38.60 13.79
C GLU A 42 8.08 37.82 13.05
N ILE A 43 8.31 36.53 12.75
CA ILE A 43 7.33 35.64 12.12
C ILE A 43 6.26 35.17 13.12
N HIS A 44 6.56 35.17 14.42
CA HIS A 44 5.61 34.73 15.46
C HIS A 44 4.61 35.83 15.82
N GLU A 45 4.98 37.11 15.74
CA GLU A 45 4.08 38.23 16.02
C GLU A 45 3.06 38.49 14.89
N GLU A 46 3.42 38.30 13.61
CA GLU A 46 2.47 38.47 12.49
C GLU A 46 1.37 37.38 12.43
N ALA A 47 1.58 36.21 13.06
CA ALA A 47 0.63 35.09 13.03
C ALA A 47 -0.50 35.19 14.07
N ILE A 48 -0.45 36.16 15.00
CA ILE A 48 -1.36 36.24 16.15
C ILE A 48 -2.55 37.20 15.90
N GLU A 49 -2.54 38.02 14.85
CA GLU A 49 -3.62 39.01 14.60
C GLU A 49 -4.80 38.55 13.71
N GLU A 50 -4.82 37.34 13.14
CA GLU A 50 -5.93 36.84 12.31
C GLU A 50 -6.67 35.62 12.88
N THR A 51 -7.22 35.72 14.09
CA THR A 51 -8.26 34.75 14.54
C THR A 51 -9.26 35.38 15.52
N TYR A 52 -10.39 35.89 15.01
CA TYR A 52 -11.66 35.95 15.75
C TYR A 52 -12.84 35.96 14.78
N GLU A 53 -13.65 34.90 14.79
CA GLU A 53 -15.11 34.95 15.02
C GLU A 53 -15.68 33.53 15.01
N GLU A 54 -16.16 33.12 16.19
CA GLU A 54 -16.93 31.91 16.46
C GLU A 54 -18.37 32.09 15.97
N ASP A 55 -18.98 31.03 15.42
CA ASP A 55 -20.42 30.84 15.51
C ASP A 55 -20.72 29.36 15.81
N HIS A 56 -21.34 29.16 16.97
CA HIS A 56 -21.87 27.91 17.49
C HIS A 56 -23.26 27.65 16.90
N GLU A 57 -23.49 26.45 16.34
CA GLU A 57 -24.84 25.83 16.36
C GLU A 57 -24.73 24.32 16.59
N GLU A 58 -25.64 23.83 17.42
CA GLU A 58 -25.69 22.55 18.10
C GLU A 58 -26.06 21.36 17.18
N ALA A 59 -25.74 20.16 17.65
CA ALA A 59 -26.07 18.88 17.03
C ALA A 59 -27.55 18.52 17.22
N ASP A 60 -28.16 17.91 16.19
CA ASP A 60 -29.35 17.08 16.35
C ASP A 60 -29.13 15.71 15.70
N ASP A 61 -29.57 14.69 16.44
CA ASP A 61 -29.34 13.26 16.27
C ASP A 61 -30.53 12.68 15.49
N GLY A 62 -30.29 11.92 14.42
CA GLY A 62 -31.38 11.39 13.60
C GLY A 62 -30.98 10.30 12.62
N ILE A 63 -31.15 9.05 13.05
CA ILE A 63 -31.16 7.85 12.20
C ILE A 63 -32.31 7.96 11.19
N ASN A 64 -32.07 7.68 9.91
CA ASN A 64 -32.99 6.91 9.06
C ASN A 64 -32.34 6.42 7.77
N GLU A 65 -32.57 5.14 7.50
CA GLU A 65 -32.42 4.46 6.21
C GLU A 65 -33.36 5.07 5.16
N THR A 66 -32.90 5.20 3.92
CA THR A 66 -33.62 4.77 2.71
C THR A 66 -32.71 4.88 1.48
N ASP A 67 -32.73 3.83 0.67
CA ASP A 67 -32.21 3.75 -0.69
C ASP A 67 -32.79 4.85 -1.61
N GLU A 68 -31.98 5.41 -2.50
CA GLU A 68 -32.21 5.41 -3.96
C GLU A 68 -31.15 6.26 -4.71
N LEU A 69 -30.50 5.59 -5.66
CA LEU A 69 -29.98 6.06 -6.95
C LEU A 69 -29.73 7.57 -7.16
N ASN A 70 -28.45 7.94 -7.33
CA ASN A 70 -28.11 8.91 -8.36
C ASN A 70 -26.66 8.70 -8.86
N GLU A 71 -26.54 8.18 -10.08
CA GLU A 71 -25.33 8.25 -10.89
C GLU A 71 -25.08 9.71 -11.28
N GLN A 72 -24.00 10.32 -10.78
CA GLN A 72 -23.39 11.47 -11.43
C GLN A 72 -21.89 11.27 -11.56
N LYS A 73 -21.44 11.33 -12.81
CA LYS A 73 -20.07 11.27 -13.30
C LYS A 73 -19.24 12.37 -12.68
N ASP A 74 -18.09 12.01 -12.10
CA ASP A 74 -17.01 12.94 -11.83
C ASP A 74 -15.76 12.53 -12.63
N THR A 75 -15.52 13.25 -13.72
CA THR A 75 -14.17 13.49 -14.25
C THR A 75 -13.51 14.50 -13.33
N GLU A 76 -12.58 14.07 -12.48
CA GLU A 76 -11.82 14.96 -11.59
C GLU A 76 -10.43 15.28 -12.15
N HIS A 77 -10.21 16.57 -12.35
CA HIS A 77 -8.92 17.19 -12.60
C HIS A 77 -8.01 17.05 -11.38
N THR A 78 -6.83 16.43 -11.59
CA THR A 78 -5.71 16.46 -10.64
C THR A 78 -4.99 17.81 -10.72
N GLU A 79 -5.51 18.83 -10.04
CA GLU A 79 -4.73 20.01 -9.66
C GLU A 79 -5.15 20.42 -8.25
N ASN A 80 -4.35 20.00 -7.26
CA ASN A 80 -4.01 20.74 -6.03
C ASN A 80 -3.20 19.84 -5.09
N LEU A 81 -1.89 19.78 -5.32
CA LEU A 81 -0.91 19.35 -4.31
C LEU A 81 -0.83 20.47 -3.25
N LEU A 82 -1.52 20.30 -2.13
CA LEU A 82 -1.45 21.23 -1.00
C LEU A 82 -0.24 20.89 -0.11
N ASN A 83 0.61 21.90 0.07
CA ASN A 83 1.70 21.97 1.05
C ASN A 83 1.25 21.46 2.43
N ILE A 84 1.80 20.33 2.86
CA ILE A 84 1.98 20.03 4.29
C ILE A 84 3.28 20.75 4.69
N PRO A 85 3.41 21.34 5.90
CA PRO A 85 4.72 21.74 6.38
C PRO A 85 5.59 20.48 6.43
N ASN A 86 6.64 20.43 5.61
CA ASN A 86 7.55 19.29 5.46
C ASN A 86 8.16 18.75 6.78
N GLY A 87 7.98 19.44 7.91
CA GLY A 87 8.52 19.09 9.21
C GLY A 87 7.91 17.84 9.86
N ASP A 88 6.59 17.63 9.86
CA ASP A 88 5.97 16.60 10.72
C ASP A 88 6.26 15.15 10.27
N PHE A 89 6.32 14.87 8.96
CA PHE A 89 6.62 13.51 8.49
C PHE A 89 8.12 13.20 8.54
N ARG A 90 9.00 14.17 8.27
CA ARG A 90 10.45 14.00 8.36
C ARG A 90 10.91 13.75 9.79
N MET A 91 10.40 14.49 10.76
CA MET A 91 10.69 14.25 12.19
C MET A 91 10.26 12.84 12.63
N LYS A 92 9.12 12.33 12.15
CA LYS A 92 8.67 10.97 12.45
C LYS A 92 9.58 9.92 11.82
N PHE A 93 10.05 10.18 10.60
CA PHE A 93 10.98 9.30 9.89
C PHE A 93 12.33 9.21 10.63
N GLU A 94 12.92 10.35 10.99
CA GLU A 94 14.15 10.45 11.78
C GLU A 94 14.02 9.73 13.14
N ARG A 95 12.96 10.03 13.91
CA ARG A 95 12.72 9.34 15.17
C ARG A 95 12.54 7.83 15.02
N SER A 96 12.02 7.36 13.88
CA SER A 96 11.90 5.93 13.60
C SER A 96 13.26 5.30 13.30
N PHE A 97 14.15 6.03 12.63
CA PHE A 97 15.51 5.61 12.32
C PHE A 97 16.38 5.54 13.59
N ASP A 98 16.33 6.55 14.45
CA ASP A 98 17.14 6.64 15.68
C ASP A 98 16.87 5.51 16.68
N LYS A 99 15.69 4.89 16.60
CA LYS A 99 15.30 3.76 17.47
C LYS A 99 15.86 2.43 16.99
N MET A 100 16.42 2.35 15.79
CA MET A 100 16.91 1.10 15.21
C MET A 100 18.26 0.73 15.82
N LYS A 101 18.41 -0.53 16.22
CA LYS A 101 19.69 -1.05 16.69
C LYS A 101 20.58 -1.43 15.51
N ALA A 102 21.85 -1.04 15.57
CA ALA A 102 22.80 -1.26 14.49
C ALA A 102 22.98 -2.75 14.14
N GLU A 103 22.93 -3.64 15.14
CA GLU A 103 23.05 -5.08 14.98
C GLU A 103 21.83 -5.78 14.36
N GLU A 104 20.69 -5.08 14.30
CA GLU A 104 19.43 -5.59 13.72
C GLU A 104 19.16 -5.03 12.31
N LYS A 105 19.99 -4.08 11.83
CA LYS A 105 19.92 -3.52 10.47
C LYS A 105 20.39 -4.50 9.39
N TRP A 106 20.00 -4.24 8.15
CA TRP A 106 20.35 -5.06 6.99
C TRP A 106 21.60 -4.57 6.29
N TYR A 107 22.69 -5.34 6.43
CA TYR A 107 23.93 -5.13 5.69
C TYR A 107 23.99 -6.03 4.46
N LEU A 108 24.33 -5.44 3.32
CA LEU A 108 24.63 -6.13 2.07
C LEU A 108 26.03 -6.75 2.12
N SER A 109 26.34 -7.62 1.17
CA SER A 109 27.63 -8.32 1.05
C SER A 109 28.84 -7.39 0.95
N ASN A 110 28.65 -6.17 0.45
CA ASN A 110 29.68 -5.12 0.37
C ASN A 110 29.78 -4.25 1.64
N GLY A 111 28.99 -4.56 2.68
CA GLY A 111 28.97 -3.83 3.95
C GLY A 111 28.05 -2.61 3.98
N LYS A 112 27.36 -2.28 2.88
CA LYS A 112 26.40 -1.17 2.82
C LYS A 112 25.13 -1.50 3.60
N CYS A 113 24.64 -0.55 4.40
CA CYS A 113 23.45 -0.73 5.23
C CYS A 113 22.19 -0.22 4.51
N VAL A 114 21.20 -1.09 4.29
CA VAL A 114 19.98 -0.74 3.52
C VAL A 114 19.19 0.37 4.21
N GLU A 115 18.98 0.30 5.52
CA GLU A 115 18.24 1.31 6.28
C GLU A 115 18.91 2.69 6.24
N ASP A 116 20.23 2.75 6.31
CA ASP A 116 21.00 4.01 6.27
C ASP A 116 20.87 4.68 4.91
N GLU A 117 20.91 3.90 3.83
CA GLU A 117 20.76 4.40 2.46
C GLU A 117 19.32 4.85 2.17
N LEU A 118 18.32 4.09 2.62
CA LEU A 118 16.92 4.51 2.53
C LEU A 118 16.66 5.77 3.34
N PHE A 119 17.28 5.91 4.52
CA PHE A 119 17.18 7.09 5.36
C PHE A 119 17.82 8.30 4.69
N ALA A 120 19.08 8.19 4.26
CA ALA A 120 19.80 9.25 3.56
C ALA A 120 19.07 9.72 2.30
N PHE A 121 18.50 8.78 1.54
CA PHE A 121 17.67 9.08 0.38
C PHE A 121 16.35 9.78 0.76
N GLY A 122 15.63 9.25 1.75
CA GLY A 122 14.37 9.82 2.23
C GLY A 122 14.50 11.25 2.75
N MET A 123 15.58 11.56 3.47
CA MET A 123 15.83 12.94 3.95
C MET A 123 16.01 13.96 2.81
N GLN A 124 16.43 13.50 1.62
CA GLN A 124 16.56 14.33 0.42
C GLN A 124 15.26 14.41 -0.39
N CYS A 125 14.30 13.49 -0.19
CA CYS A 125 13.05 13.48 -0.92
C CYS A 125 12.21 14.73 -0.61
N LYS A 126 11.72 15.39 -1.67
CA LYS A 126 10.78 16.53 -1.56
C LYS A 126 9.33 16.08 -1.40
N GLU A 127 9.01 14.91 -1.93
CA GLU A 127 7.69 14.29 -1.91
C GLU A 127 7.73 13.01 -1.07
N GLU A 128 6.57 12.54 -0.64
CA GLU A 128 6.48 11.25 0.05
C GLU A 128 6.90 10.10 -0.89
N HIS A 129 7.94 9.38 -0.46
CA HIS A 129 8.43 8.15 -1.08
C HIS A 129 8.25 6.94 -0.14
N PRO A 130 8.04 5.70 -0.64
CA PRO A 130 7.94 4.50 0.20
C PRO A 130 9.11 4.27 1.17
N CYS A 131 10.30 4.76 0.84
CA CYS A 131 11.48 4.68 1.72
C CYS A 131 11.26 5.38 3.08
N HIS A 132 10.39 6.41 3.18
CA HIS A 132 10.03 7.04 4.47
C HIS A 132 9.30 6.09 5.42
N SER A 133 8.87 4.93 4.92
CA SER A 133 8.27 3.83 5.69
C SER A 133 9.19 2.62 5.78
N PHE A 134 10.47 2.76 5.41
CA PHE A 134 11.43 1.67 5.24
C PHE A 134 10.89 0.54 4.34
N ILE A 135 10.15 0.93 3.29
CA ILE A 135 9.70 0.04 2.24
C ILE A 135 10.69 0.15 1.07
N VAL A 136 11.26 -0.98 0.66
CA VAL A 136 12.12 -1.08 -0.53
C VAL A 136 11.44 -1.89 -1.63
N ASP A 137 11.38 -1.32 -2.82
CA ASP A 137 10.95 -2.00 -4.04
C ASP A 137 12.16 -2.06 -4.99
N PRO A 138 12.79 -3.24 -5.19
CA PRO A 138 14.02 -3.33 -5.98
C PRO A 138 13.89 -2.88 -7.44
N ILE A 139 12.66 -2.76 -7.96
CA ILE A 139 12.42 -2.26 -9.32
C ILE A 139 12.17 -0.75 -9.39
N ASP A 140 12.21 -0.04 -8.26
CA ASP A 140 12.08 1.42 -8.25
C ASP A 140 13.33 2.08 -8.85
N THR A 141 13.12 2.68 -10.03
CA THR A 141 14.18 3.33 -10.80
C THR A 141 14.83 4.51 -10.07
N ASN A 142 14.19 5.09 -9.04
CA ASN A 142 14.78 6.16 -8.24
C ASN A 142 16.06 5.70 -7.53
N TYR A 143 16.13 4.44 -7.09
CA TYR A 143 17.31 3.94 -6.37
C TYR A 143 18.56 3.94 -7.25
N GLN A 144 18.44 3.57 -8.53
CA GLN A 144 19.55 3.67 -9.48
C GLN A 144 19.80 5.12 -9.90
N LYS A 145 18.72 5.86 -10.23
CA LYS A 145 18.79 7.26 -10.71
C LYS A 145 19.54 8.17 -9.73
N TYR A 146 19.27 8.01 -8.44
CA TYR A 146 19.91 8.80 -7.38
C TYR A 146 21.06 8.06 -6.70
N ARG A 147 21.52 6.93 -7.26
CA ARG A 147 22.67 6.16 -6.80
C ARG A 147 22.57 5.68 -5.35
N VAL A 148 21.34 5.45 -4.88
CA VAL A 148 21.05 4.83 -3.58
C VAL A 148 21.53 3.39 -3.59
N PHE A 149 21.24 2.64 -4.65
CA PHE A 149 21.74 1.27 -4.85
C PHE A 149 22.16 1.04 -6.30
N ASN A 150 23.17 0.20 -6.50
CA ASN A 150 23.55 -0.31 -7.82
C ASN A 150 22.82 -1.63 -8.16
N ASP A 151 23.02 -2.14 -9.38
CA ASP A 151 22.31 -3.32 -9.89
C ASP A 151 22.58 -4.59 -9.06
N ASP A 152 23.83 -4.81 -8.66
CA ASP A 152 24.22 -5.96 -7.84
C ASP A 152 23.59 -5.87 -6.44
N GLU A 153 23.56 -4.66 -5.85
CA GLU A 153 22.93 -4.38 -4.57
C GLU A 153 21.41 -4.60 -4.63
N LEU A 154 20.74 -4.13 -5.68
CA LEU A 154 19.29 -4.33 -5.87
C LEU A 154 18.96 -5.80 -6.13
N GLN A 155 19.81 -6.53 -6.86
CA GLN A 155 19.68 -7.96 -7.05
C GLN A 155 19.86 -8.72 -5.73
N GLU A 156 20.83 -8.33 -4.91
CA GLU A 156 21.03 -8.89 -3.56
C GLU A 156 19.79 -8.64 -2.68
N ILE A 157 19.30 -7.38 -2.63
CA ILE A 157 18.08 -7.02 -1.90
C ILE A 157 16.88 -7.85 -2.39
N GLY A 158 16.72 -8.01 -3.69
CA GLY A 158 15.61 -8.76 -4.28
C GLY A 158 15.65 -10.26 -3.98
N SER A 159 16.84 -10.85 -3.93
CA SER A 159 17.02 -12.31 -3.77
C SER A 159 17.26 -12.78 -2.33
N PHE A 160 17.60 -11.86 -1.42
CA PHE A 160 17.90 -12.20 -0.03
C PHE A 160 16.70 -12.82 0.68
N ARG A 161 16.83 -14.07 1.15
CA ARG A 161 15.75 -14.81 1.84
C ARG A 161 14.41 -14.81 1.09
N GLU A 162 14.46 -14.85 -0.24
CA GLU A 162 13.26 -14.81 -1.08
C GLU A 162 12.23 -15.88 -0.68
N LYS A 163 10.95 -15.46 -0.59
CA LYS A 163 9.84 -16.37 -0.33
C LYS A 163 9.50 -17.20 -1.55
N LYS A 164 9.70 -18.51 -1.41
CA LYS A 164 9.35 -19.51 -2.43
C LYS A 164 7.86 -19.43 -2.76
N LEU A 165 7.57 -19.18 -4.03
CA LEU A 165 6.22 -19.25 -4.55
C LEU A 165 5.64 -20.66 -4.39
N PRO A 166 4.35 -20.79 -4.02
CA PRO A 166 3.64 -22.05 -4.07
C PRO A 166 3.74 -22.70 -5.46
N THR A 167 3.85 -24.03 -5.50
CA THR A 167 3.84 -24.80 -6.75
C THR A 167 2.51 -25.50 -6.90
N MET A 168 1.82 -25.24 -8.02
CA MET A 168 0.54 -25.90 -8.31
C MET A 168 0.75 -27.42 -8.44
N PRO A 169 -0.04 -28.25 -7.73
CA PRO A 169 0.05 -29.70 -7.84
C PRO A 169 -0.05 -30.16 -9.30
N THR A 170 0.72 -31.18 -9.68
CA THR A 170 0.84 -31.60 -11.09
C THR A 170 -0.52 -31.94 -11.70
N LYS A 171 -1.38 -32.70 -11.00
CA LYS A 171 -2.76 -33.00 -11.46
C LYS A 171 -3.56 -31.72 -11.76
N LEU A 172 -3.49 -30.72 -10.88
CA LEU A 172 -4.20 -29.44 -11.03
C LEU A 172 -3.62 -28.60 -12.17
N ARG A 173 -2.29 -28.50 -12.25
CA ARG A 173 -1.58 -27.77 -13.32
C ARG A 173 -1.86 -28.37 -14.69
N ASP A 174 -1.84 -29.69 -14.80
CA ASP A 174 -2.06 -30.39 -16.06
C ASP A 174 -3.51 -30.20 -16.52
N TYR A 175 -4.49 -30.26 -15.59
CA TYR A 175 -5.87 -29.87 -15.88
C TYR A 175 -5.99 -28.40 -16.31
N PHE A 176 -5.37 -27.49 -15.56
CA PHE A 176 -5.37 -26.06 -15.86
C PHE A 176 -4.85 -25.78 -17.29
N ASN A 177 -3.79 -26.48 -17.71
CA ASN A 177 -3.22 -26.36 -19.05
C ASN A 177 -4.12 -26.95 -20.16
N THR A 178 -5.12 -27.77 -19.84
CA THR A 178 -6.07 -28.26 -20.86
C THR A 178 -6.96 -27.15 -21.43
N TYR A 179 -7.04 -26.00 -20.76
CA TYR A 179 -7.70 -24.79 -21.26
C TYR A 179 -6.79 -23.88 -22.08
N ASN A 180 -5.55 -24.29 -22.38
CA ASN A 180 -4.66 -23.60 -23.31
C ASN A 180 -5.11 -23.82 -24.76
N LEU A 181 -6.26 -23.25 -25.09
CA LEU A 181 -6.97 -23.37 -26.36
C LEU A 181 -7.16 -21.98 -26.96
N THR A 182 -7.37 -21.91 -28.28
CA THR A 182 -7.32 -20.66 -29.05
C THR A 182 -8.68 -20.21 -29.59
N THR A 183 -9.77 -20.91 -29.23
CA THR A 183 -11.13 -20.59 -29.70
C THR A 183 -12.16 -20.80 -28.60
N THR A 184 -13.23 -19.99 -28.62
CA THR A 184 -14.35 -20.12 -27.68
C THR A 184 -15.10 -21.44 -27.88
N THR A 185 -15.20 -21.95 -29.12
CA THR A 185 -15.82 -23.26 -29.40
C THR A 185 -15.06 -24.41 -28.74
N ALA A 186 -13.73 -24.45 -28.86
CA ALA A 186 -12.93 -25.49 -28.22
C ALA A 186 -12.99 -25.40 -26.68
N LEU A 187 -12.95 -24.18 -26.14
CA LEU A 187 -13.12 -23.95 -24.70
C LEU A 187 -14.51 -24.40 -24.21
N ARG A 188 -15.60 -24.05 -24.92
CA ARG A 188 -16.95 -24.52 -24.59
C ARG A 188 -17.04 -26.03 -24.61
N GLN A 189 -16.53 -26.68 -25.66
CA GLN A 189 -16.50 -28.15 -25.74
C GLN A 189 -15.77 -28.76 -24.54
N LYS A 190 -14.65 -28.16 -24.12
CA LYS A 190 -13.89 -28.60 -22.95
C LYS A 190 -14.65 -28.38 -21.63
N ILE A 191 -15.30 -27.24 -21.45
CA ILE A 191 -16.08 -26.92 -20.24
C ILE A 191 -17.26 -27.89 -20.04
N PHE A 192 -17.97 -28.22 -21.13
CA PHE A 192 -19.17 -29.05 -21.09
C PHE A 192 -18.90 -30.53 -21.41
N ALA A 193 -17.63 -30.91 -21.59
CA ALA A 193 -17.28 -32.32 -21.72
C ALA A 193 -17.62 -33.05 -20.42
N GLN A 194 -18.20 -34.25 -20.54
CA GLN A 194 -18.37 -35.14 -19.41
C GLN A 194 -16.98 -35.62 -18.98
N GLU A 195 -16.57 -35.27 -17.77
CA GLU A 195 -15.25 -35.60 -17.23
C GLU A 195 -15.41 -36.41 -15.94
N GLN A 196 -14.44 -37.28 -15.62
CA GLN A 196 -14.39 -38.00 -14.34
C GLN A 196 -14.33 -37.07 -13.10
N LEU A 197 -14.16 -35.76 -13.33
CA LEU A 197 -14.20 -34.71 -12.30
C LEU A 197 -15.55 -34.58 -11.60
N ASP A 198 -16.63 -35.06 -12.23
CA ASP A 198 -17.95 -35.07 -11.61
C ASP A 198 -18.09 -36.18 -10.54
N GLU A 199 -17.16 -37.16 -10.52
CA GLU A 199 -17.14 -38.26 -9.54
C GLU A 199 -16.19 -37.97 -8.34
N GLU A 200 -15.09 -37.23 -8.56
CA GLU A 200 -14.16 -36.73 -7.53
C GLU A 200 -14.16 -35.19 -7.50
N TYR A 201 -15.14 -34.59 -6.84
CA TYR A 201 -15.28 -33.13 -6.75
C TYR A 201 -13.99 -32.46 -6.23
N SER A 202 -13.54 -31.42 -6.95
CA SER A 202 -12.42 -30.58 -6.55
C SER A 202 -12.80 -29.12 -6.71
N GLU A 203 -12.85 -28.38 -5.60
CA GLU A 203 -13.16 -26.95 -5.55
C GLU A 203 -12.22 -26.12 -6.45
N ASP A 204 -10.95 -26.51 -6.55
CA ASP A 204 -9.97 -25.87 -7.42
C ASP A 204 -10.30 -26.08 -8.91
N MET A 205 -10.66 -27.30 -9.29
CA MET A 205 -11.01 -27.62 -10.68
C MET A 205 -12.32 -26.95 -11.09
N ASP A 206 -13.28 -26.87 -10.17
CA ASP A 206 -14.55 -26.16 -10.34
C ASP A 206 -14.34 -24.65 -10.50
N TRP A 207 -13.54 -24.03 -9.63
CA TRP A 207 -13.17 -22.63 -9.74
C TRP A 207 -12.48 -22.30 -11.08
N ILE A 208 -11.57 -23.16 -11.55
CA ILE A 208 -10.94 -23.02 -12.86
C ILE A 208 -12.00 -23.06 -13.96
N ARG A 209 -12.85 -24.09 -13.97
CA ARG A 209 -13.89 -24.29 -15.01
C ARG A 209 -14.85 -23.10 -15.04
N PHE A 210 -15.31 -22.63 -13.88
CA PHE A 210 -16.20 -21.48 -13.75
C PHE A 210 -15.55 -20.18 -14.25
N THR A 211 -14.30 -19.94 -13.88
CA THR A 211 -13.57 -18.74 -14.31
C THR A 211 -13.34 -18.74 -15.81
N VAL A 212 -12.90 -19.86 -16.39
CA VAL A 212 -12.74 -20.01 -17.85
C VAL A 212 -14.09 -19.80 -18.55
N TYR A 213 -15.17 -20.38 -18.04
CA TYR A 213 -16.52 -20.17 -18.59
C TYR A 213 -16.92 -18.69 -18.60
N SER A 214 -16.63 -17.97 -17.51
CA SER A 214 -16.91 -16.53 -17.41
C SER A 214 -16.14 -15.74 -18.48
N PHE A 215 -14.85 -16.02 -18.67
CA PHE A 215 -14.05 -15.39 -19.73
C PHE A 215 -14.56 -15.72 -21.14
N VAL A 216 -14.93 -16.97 -21.41
CA VAL A 216 -15.47 -17.38 -22.72
C VAL A 216 -16.69 -16.55 -23.10
N ARG A 217 -17.58 -16.27 -22.15
CA ARG A 217 -18.76 -15.42 -22.39
C ARG A 217 -18.36 -14.00 -22.78
N GLU A 218 -17.34 -13.43 -22.15
CA GLU A 218 -16.86 -12.09 -22.47
C GLU A 218 -16.17 -12.02 -23.84
N TYR A 219 -15.45 -13.06 -24.25
CA TYR A 219 -14.89 -13.15 -25.60
C TYR A 219 -15.99 -13.24 -26.67
N GLU A 220 -17.03 -14.05 -26.45
CA GLU A 220 -18.16 -14.18 -27.38
C GLU A 220 -19.00 -12.91 -27.48
N ALA A 221 -19.12 -12.17 -26.39
CA ALA A 221 -19.77 -10.86 -26.36
C ALA A 221 -18.89 -9.73 -26.94
N GLU A 222 -17.66 -10.07 -27.36
CA GLU A 222 -16.62 -9.14 -27.81
C GLU A 222 -16.33 -8.02 -26.80
N SER A 223 -16.57 -8.27 -25.50
CA SER A 223 -16.50 -7.26 -24.46
C SER A 223 -15.10 -6.67 -24.32
N PHE A 224 -14.04 -7.46 -24.51
CA PHE A 224 -12.66 -6.99 -24.38
C PHE A 224 -12.19 -6.09 -25.54
N LYS A 225 -12.99 -5.92 -26.61
CA LYS A 225 -12.65 -5.04 -27.73
C LYS A 225 -13.03 -3.57 -27.49
N ARG A 226 -13.69 -3.27 -26.37
CA ARG A 226 -14.17 -1.92 -26.00
C ARG A 226 -13.80 -1.60 -24.56
N SER A 227 -13.68 -0.32 -24.26
CA SER A 227 -13.49 0.17 -22.89
C SER A 227 -14.78 0.07 -22.07
N HIS A 228 -14.63 -0.14 -20.77
CA HIS A 228 -15.73 -0.22 -19.81
C HIS A 228 -15.46 0.63 -18.57
N SER A 229 -16.43 0.70 -17.65
CA SER A 229 -16.22 1.29 -16.33
C SER A 229 -15.29 0.44 -15.47
N GLU A 230 -14.78 1.03 -14.40
CA GLU A 230 -13.93 0.34 -13.44
C GLU A 230 -14.67 -0.82 -12.76
N GLU A 231 -15.94 -0.60 -12.40
CA GLU A 231 -16.83 -1.60 -11.80
C GLU A 231 -17.07 -2.78 -12.72
N TRP A 232 -17.16 -2.53 -14.03
CA TRP A 232 -17.29 -3.59 -15.02
C TRP A 232 -16.06 -4.50 -15.01
N TYR A 233 -14.85 -3.94 -15.02
CA TYR A 233 -13.64 -4.76 -14.91
C TYR A 233 -13.58 -5.52 -13.58
N LYS A 234 -13.97 -4.89 -12.46
CA LYS A 234 -14.04 -5.55 -11.14
C LYS A 234 -15.03 -6.73 -11.10
N ALA A 235 -16.16 -6.62 -11.82
CA ALA A 235 -17.23 -7.61 -11.80
C ALA A 235 -17.08 -8.71 -12.88
N HIS A 236 -16.55 -8.37 -14.06
CA HIS A 236 -16.49 -9.28 -15.21
C HIS A 236 -15.10 -9.88 -15.44
N VAL A 237 -14.04 -9.18 -15.04
CA VAL A 237 -12.65 -9.61 -15.28
C VAL A 237 -12.03 -10.08 -13.98
N TRP A 238 -11.95 -9.22 -12.98
CA TRP A 238 -11.20 -9.49 -11.74
C TRP A 238 -12.04 -10.20 -10.67
N HIS A 239 -13.27 -10.62 -10.99
CA HIS A 239 -14.14 -11.31 -10.04
C HIS A 239 -13.55 -12.65 -9.56
N PHE A 240 -12.71 -13.32 -10.35
CA PHE A 240 -12.07 -14.56 -9.93
C PHE A 240 -11.13 -14.40 -8.71
N LEU A 241 -10.66 -13.18 -8.42
CA LEU A 241 -9.86 -12.91 -7.21
C LEU A 241 -10.65 -12.98 -5.92
N ASP A 242 -11.96 -12.85 -5.99
CA ASP A 242 -12.86 -13.05 -4.86
C ASP A 242 -13.14 -14.53 -4.68
N THR A 243 -13.61 -15.17 -5.77
CA THR A 243 -14.04 -16.56 -5.71
C THR A 243 -12.91 -17.56 -5.53
N VAL A 244 -11.64 -17.19 -5.79
CA VAL A 244 -10.49 -18.08 -5.55
C VAL A 244 -10.38 -18.43 -4.07
N PHE A 245 -10.80 -17.56 -3.16
CA PHE A 245 -10.75 -17.76 -1.71
C PHE A 245 -11.94 -18.54 -1.15
N ASN A 246 -12.95 -18.89 -1.95
CA ASN A 246 -14.17 -19.56 -1.47
C ASN A 246 -13.89 -20.92 -0.79
N ASN A 247 -12.78 -21.57 -1.12
CA ASN A 247 -12.34 -22.81 -0.49
C ASN A 247 -11.56 -22.62 0.82
N LEU A 248 -11.31 -21.38 1.24
CA LEU A 248 -10.72 -21.04 2.53
C LEU A 248 -11.82 -20.48 3.44
N SER A 249 -12.50 -21.36 4.18
CA SER A 249 -13.62 -20.99 5.07
C SER A 249 -13.28 -19.96 6.14
N GLU A 250 -12.00 -19.77 6.45
CA GLU A 250 -11.49 -18.79 7.41
C GLU A 250 -11.18 -17.43 6.79
N ILE A 251 -11.35 -17.25 5.47
CA ILE A 251 -11.03 -16.02 4.75
C ILE A 251 -12.31 -15.48 4.12
N GLU A 252 -12.47 -14.16 4.20
CA GLU A 252 -13.46 -13.42 3.42
C GLU A 252 -12.80 -12.34 2.59
N VAL A 253 -13.41 -12.03 1.44
CA VAL A 253 -12.98 -10.93 0.56
C VAL A 253 -13.99 -9.81 0.68
N LEU A 254 -13.58 -8.70 1.29
CA LEU A 254 -14.43 -7.52 1.38
C LEU A 254 -14.30 -6.69 0.11
N ARG A 255 -15.43 -6.30 -0.50
CA ARG A 255 -15.48 -5.41 -1.68
C ARG A 255 -16.01 -4.02 -1.35
N GLY A 256 -15.63 -3.04 -2.16
CA GLY A 256 -16.26 -1.72 -2.23
C GLY A 256 -15.59 -0.68 -1.34
N GLU A 257 -14.40 -0.23 -1.77
CA GLU A 257 -13.56 0.79 -1.10
C GLU A 257 -13.47 0.63 0.42
N LYS A 258 -13.23 -0.59 0.88
CA LYS A 258 -13.21 -0.90 2.31
C LYS A 258 -11.93 -0.37 2.92
N ALA A 259 -12.06 0.25 4.09
CA ALA A 259 -10.91 0.78 4.81
C ALA A 259 -10.16 -0.34 5.53
N SER A 260 -8.84 -0.43 5.32
CA SER A 260 -7.98 -1.37 6.02
C SER A 260 -8.01 -1.12 7.53
N PHE A 261 -8.33 -2.17 8.27
CA PHE A 261 -8.24 -2.19 9.73
C PHE A 261 -6.81 -1.99 10.19
N SER A 262 -5.83 -2.64 9.55
CA SER A 262 -4.42 -2.56 9.95
C SER A 262 -3.87 -1.14 9.80
N SER A 263 -4.20 -0.46 8.68
CA SER A 263 -3.87 0.96 8.51
C SER A 263 -4.59 1.86 9.53
N SER A 264 -5.85 1.57 9.86
CA SER A 264 -6.57 2.33 10.90
C SER A 264 -5.93 2.12 12.28
N LYS A 265 -5.58 0.87 12.64
CA LYS A 265 -4.92 0.51 13.89
C LYS A 265 -3.61 1.27 14.06
N ARG A 266 -2.75 1.30 13.03
CA ARG A 266 -1.52 2.10 13.04
C ARG A 266 -1.79 3.59 13.20
N LYS A 267 -2.64 4.18 12.34
CA LYS A 267 -2.93 5.64 12.36
C LYS A 267 -3.47 6.13 13.71
N ASN A 268 -4.10 5.25 14.48
CA ASN A 268 -4.70 5.56 15.79
C ASN A 268 -3.91 4.99 16.98
N LYS A 269 -2.72 4.43 16.79
CA LYS A 269 -1.92 3.78 17.85
C LYS A 269 -1.67 4.70 19.06
N ASN A 270 -1.48 6.00 18.82
CA ASN A 270 -1.22 7.00 19.85
C ASN A 270 -2.47 7.87 20.16
N ARG A 271 -3.67 7.44 19.76
CA ARG A 271 -4.91 8.16 20.06
C ARG A 271 -5.21 8.02 21.56
N SER A 272 -5.29 9.15 22.26
CA SER A 272 -5.59 9.22 23.69
C SER A 272 -6.97 9.82 23.95
N ILE A 273 -7.47 9.66 25.18
CA ILE A 273 -8.63 10.41 25.66
C ILE A 273 -8.35 11.92 25.62
N GLY A 274 -9.43 12.72 25.59
CA GLY A 274 -9.32 14.16 25.73
C GLY A 274 -8.79 14.53 27.12
N ALA A 275 -7.92 15.54 27.17
CA ALA A 275 -7.37 16.11 28.40
C ALA A 275 -7.20 17.62 28.21
N ILE A 276 -5.97 18.11 28.06
CA ILE A 276 -5.68 19.50 27.69
C ILE A 276 -6.24 19.80 26.30
N THR A 277 -6.15 18.83 25.38
CA THR A 277 -6.77 18.89 24.04
C THR A 277 -7.98 17.97 23.95
N SER A 278 -8.94 18.36 23.11
CA SER A 278 -10.14 17.57 22.84
C SER A 278 -9.83 16.22 22.18
N LEU A 279 -10.71 15.25 22.41
CA LEU A 279 -10.61 13.93 21.79
C LEU A 279 -10.68 14.04 20.27
N VAL A 280 -9.60 13.68 19.58
CA VAL A 280 -9.55 13.67 18.12
C VAL A 280 -10.39 12.51 17.57
N SER A 281 -11.07 12.73 16.45
CA SER A 281 -11.84 11.70 15.74
C SER A 281 -10.94 10.53 15.30
N LYS A 282 -11.51 9.32 15.23
CA LYS A 282 -10.77 8.13 14.80
C LYS A 282 -10.39 8.27 13.32
N LYS A 283 -9.10 8.16 13.01
CA LYS A 283 -8.60 8.19 11.63
C LYS A 283 -9.01 6.92 10.88
N VAL A 284 -9.50 7.09 9.65
CA VAL A 284 -9.88 5.97 8.77
C VAL A 284 -8.62 5.34 8.15
N GLY A 285 -8.66 4.01 7.98
CA GLY A 285 -7.63 3.26 7.26
C GLY A 285 -7.53 3.62 5.78
N SER A 286 -6.50 3.12 5.11
CA SER A 286 -6.41 3.23 3.64
C SER A 286 -7.56 2.46 3.01
N LYS A 287 -8.29 3.08 2.07
CA LYS A 287 -9.38 2.43 1.34
C LYS A 287 -8.83 1.60 0.20
N CYS A 288 -9.21 0.33 0.11
CA CYS A 288 -8.82 -0.58 -0.97
C CYS A 288 -10.06 -1.18 -1.63
N ASP A 289 -9.95 -1.60 -2.89
CA ASP A 289 -11.08 -2.15 -3.65
C ASP A 289 -11.53 -3.51 -3.14
N MET A 290 -10.54 -4.35 -2.84
CA MET A 290 -10.73 -5.62 -2.16
C MET A 290 -9.77 -5.72 -0.98
N ILE A 291 -10.20 -6.34 0.10
CA ILE A 291 -9.35 -6.72 1.24
C ILE A 291 -9.57 -8.21 1.52
N PHE A 292 -8.48 -8.96 1.56
CA PHE A 292 -8.50 -10.37 1.97
C PHE A 292 -8.25 -10.42 3.48
N ARG A 293 -9.24 -10.85 4.27
CA ARG A 293 -9.11 -10.86 5.73
C ARG A 293 -9.62 -12.15 6.33
N LYS A 294 -9.20 -12.41 7.57
CA LYS A 294 -9.75 -13.50 8.37
C LYS A 294 -11.24 -13.25 8.60
N LEU A 295 -12.07 -14.25 8.35
CA LEU A 295 -13.45 -14.27 8.77
C LEU A 295 -13.48 -14.32 10.30
N VAL A 296 -13.99 -13.26 10.92
CA VAL A 296 -14.07 -13.11 12.37
C VAL A 296 -15.47 -12.69 12.77
N CYS A 297 -15.95 -13.19 13.91
CA CYS A 297 -17.11 -12.59 14.55
C CYS A 297 -16.71 -11.20 15.10
N ASN A 298 -17.68 -10.30 15.29
CA ASN A 298 -17.48 -8.87 15.58
C ASN A 298 -16.64 -8.52 16.84
N HIS A 299 -16.09 -9.51 17.55
CA HIS A 299 -15.35 -9.35 18.80
C HIS A 299 -13.91 -9.86 18.74
N ASP A 300 -13.47 -10.45 17.62
CA ASP A 300 -12.09 -10.94 17.46
C ASP A 300 -11.20 -9.92 16.72
N ASP A 301 -9.89 -10.09 16.86
CA ASP A 301 -8.89 -9.27 16.14
C ASP A 301 -9.01 -9.46 14.63
N ILE A 302 -9.20 -8.35 13.91
CA ILE A 302 -9.24 -8.34 12.45
C ILE A 302 -7.82 -8.42 11.91
N LEU A 303 -7.54 -9.52 11.20
CA LEU A 303 -6.27 -9.77 10.52
C LEU A 303 -6.47 -9.76 9.01
N GLU A 304 -5.65 -8.98 8.32
CA GLU A 304 -5.72 -8.77 6.87
C GLU A 304 -4.47 -9.37 6.23
N PHE A 305 -4.65 -10.09 5.13
CA PHE A 305 -3.59 -10.82 4.42
C PHE A 305 -3.29 -10.24 3.04
N GLY A 306 -4.09 -9.29 2.58
CA GLY A 306 -3.86 -8.62 1.32
C GLY A 306 -4.93 -7.62 0.91
N ALA A 307 -4.63 -6.88 -0.16
CA ALA A 307 -5.50 -5.85 -0.70
C ALA A 307 -5.34 -5.66 -2.21
N THR A 308 -6.33 -5.07 -2.86
CA THR A 308 -6.25 -4.69 -4.28
C THR A 308 -6.52 -3.21 -4.51
N GLU A 309 -5.94 -2.67 -5.57
CA GLU A 309 -6.22 -1.36 -6.14
C GLU A 309 -6.49 -1.53 -7.64
N THR A 310 -7.55 -0.89 -8.14
CA THR A 310 -8.01 -1.01 -9.52
C THR A 310 -8.13 0.37 -10.15
N GLY A 311 -7.49 0.54 -11.30
CA GLY A 311 -7.74 1.66 -12.21
C GLY A 311 -8.61 1.24 -13.38
N LYS A 312 -9.48 2.14 -13.83
CA LYS A 312 -10.28 1.96 -15.05
C LYS A 312 -9.45 1.71 -16.30
N ASP A 313 -8.48 2.59 -16.56
CA ASP A 313 -7.70 2.61 -17.80
C ASP A 313 -6.23 2.25 -17.51
N TYR A 314 -5.56 1.62 -18.50
CA TYR A 314 -4.12 1.42 -18.46
C TYR A 314 -3.44 2.45 -19.36
N ASP A 315 -2.94 3.51 -18.73
CA ASP A 315 -2.26 4.62 -19.42
C ASP A 315 -0.73 4.46 -19.41
N GLY A 316 -0.24 3.23 -19.24
CA GLY A 316 1.19 2.91 -19.10
C GLY A 316 1.65 2.79 -17.65
N ASP A 317 2.86 2.26 -17.46
CA ASP A 317 3.44 2.04 -16.13
C ASP A 317 3.82 3.36 -15.43
N ASP A 318 4.06 4.42 -16.21
CA ASP A 318 4.41 5.77 -15.73
C ASP A 318 3.19 6.64 -15.38
N ALA A 319 1.97 6.09 -15.49
CA ALA A 319 0.74 6.83 -15.22
C ALA A 319 0.67 7.26 -13.73
N THR A 320 0.42 8.54 -13.48
CA THR A 320 0.42 9.13 -12.12
C THR A 320 -0.44 8.37 -11.13
N LYS A 321 -1.68 8.00 -11.51
CA LYS A 321 -2.60 7.22 -10.64
C LYS A 321 -1.98 5.87 -10.27
N ARG A 322 -1.38 5.17 -11.22
CA ARG A 322 -0.74 3.87 -11.02
C ARG A 322 0.50 3.96 -10.13
N LEU A 323 1.32 5.00 -10.30
CA LEU A 323 2.47 5.25 -9.44
C LEU A 323 2.02 5.55 -7.99
N ILE A 324 1.02 6.41 -7.81
CA ILE A 324 0.54 6.75 -6.46
C ILE A 324 -0.16 5.56 -5.79
N GLU A 325 -1.14 4.94 -6.46
CA GLU A 325 -1.93 3.86 -5.87
C GLU A 325 -1.13 2.56 -5.76
N GLY A 326 -0.41 2.20 -6.82
CA GLY A 326 0.32 0.94 -6.92
C GLY A 326 1.72 0.95 -6.29
N CYS A 327 2.40 2.11 -6.25
CA CYS A 327 3.78 2.22 -5.74
C CYS A 327 3.88 2.91 -4.37
N ILE A 328 2.84 3.61 -3.91
CA ILE A 328 2.84 4.26 -2.58
C ILE A 328 1.72 3.71 -1.69
N LYS A 329 0.46 3.87 -2.11
CA LYS A 329 -0.71 3.55 -1.28
C LYS A 329 -0.78 2.06 -0.93
N LEU A 330 -0.74 1.18 -1.93
CA LEU A 330 -0.82 -0.27 -1.73
C LEU A 330 0.39 -0.80 -0.92
N PRO A 331 1.66 -0.47 -1.24
CA PRO A 331 2.80 -0.91 -0.43
C PRO A 331 2.71 -0.53 1.05
N LYS A 332 2.27 0.70 1.36
CA LYS A 332 2.05 1.16 2.73
C LYS A 332 0.91 0.38 3.43
N CYS A 333 -0.17 0.10 2.71
CA CYS A 333 -1.27 -0.72 3.19
C CYS A 333 -0.78 -2.15 3.51
N LEU A 334 -0.04 -2.77 2.60
CA LEU A 334 0.53 -4.11 2.79
C LEU A 334 1.52 -4.14 3.96
N LYS A 335 2.38 -3.13 4.12
CA LYS A 335 3.25 -2.99 5.30
C LYS A 335 2.42 -2.95 6.60
N ASP A 336 1.35 -2.16 6.63
CA ASP A 336 0.49 -2.06 7.81
C ASP A 336 -0.15 -3.42 8.16
N MET A 337 -0.59 -4.18 7.15
CA MET A 337 -1.11 -5.55 7.32
C MET A 337 -0.03 -6.50 7.87
N LEU A 338 1.18 -6.44 7.31
CA LEU A 338 2.33 -7.24 7.75
C LEU A 338 2.70 -6.95 9.21
N ASP A 339 2.72 -5.67 9.61
CA ASP A 339 2.98 -5.24 10.99
C ASP A 339 1.94 -5.76 11.98
N ASN A 340 0.67 -5.81 11.58
CA ASN A 340 -0.41 -6.31 12.42
C ASN A 340 -0.33 -7.84 12.56
N LEU A 341 -0.03 -8.57 11.48
CA LEU A 341 0.20 -10.02 11.52
C LEU A 341 1.40 -10.40 12.39
N ALA A 342 2.49 -9.62 12.32
CA ALA A 342 3.71 -9.82 13.10
C ALA A 342 3.52 -9.76 14.63
N MET A 343 2.41 -9.17 15.11
CA MET A 343 2.05 -9.18 16.53
C MET A 343 1.64 -10.58 17.02
N ASN A 344 1.17 -11.43 16.12
CA ASN A 344 0.57 -12.74 16.44
C ASN A 344 1.33 -13.93 15.85
N ILE A 345 2.27 -13.68 14.93
CA ILE A 345 2.99 -14.73 14.20
C ILE A 345 4.49 -14.54 14.41
N GLN A 346 5.16 -15.64 14.78
CA GLN A 346 6.61 -15.72 14.87
C GLN A 346 7.11 -16.99 14.17
N PRO A 347 8.28 -16.94 13.48
CA PRO A 347 9.11 -15.75 13.27
C PRO A 347 8.52 -14.80 12.20
N ILE A 348 8.65 -13.48 12.41
CA ILE A 348 8.14 -12.45 11.48
C ILE A 348 8.67 -12.64 10.06
N ALA A 349 9.90 -13.14 9.95
CA ALA A 349 10.54 -13.38 8.67
C ALA A 349 9.74 -14.30 7.76
N ASP A 350 8.85 -15.16 8.29
CA ASP A 350 8.06 -16.12 7.50
C ASP A 350 6.71 -15.61 7.00
N ILE A 351 6.33 -14.39 7.41
CA ILE A 351 5.08 -13.76 7.01
C ILE A 351 5.26 -13.08 5.64
N GLU A 352 4.25 -13.19 4.80
CA GLU A 352 4.14 -12.51 3.51
C GLU A 352 2.69 -12.05 3.34
N VAL A 353 2.45 -10.88 2.77
CA VAL A 353 1.11 -10.42 2.38
C VAL A 353 1.07 -10.17 0.89
N VAL A 354 -0.11 -10.28 0.29
CA VAL A 354 -0.29 -10.19 -1.16
C VAL A 354 -1.14 -9.00 -1.54
N GLY A 355 -0.94 -8.46 -2.73
CA GLY A 355 -1.84 -7.46 -3.28
C GLY A 355 -1.84 -7.46 -4.79
N PHE A 356 -2.83 -6.78 -5.36
CA PHE A 356 -2.92 -6.64 -6.81
C PHE A 356 -3.08 -5.18 -7.20
N VAL A 357 -2.38 -4.80 -8.25
CA VAL A 357 -2.62 -3.54 -8.97
C VAL A 357 -3.24 -3.91 -10.31
N HIS A 358 -4.48 -3.48 -10.52
CA HIS A 358 -5.21 -3.66 -11.77
C HIS A 358 -5.31 -2.36 -12.54
N SER A 359 -5.30 -2.44 -13.86
CA SER A 359 -5.60 -1.31 -14.75
C SER A 359 -6.26 -1.87 -16.02
N GLY A 360 -7.57 -1.71 -16.16
CA GLY A 360 -8.35 -2.36 -17.22
C GLY A 360 -8.13 -3.87 -17.26
N LEU A 361 -7.53 -4.38 -18.34
CA LEU A 361 -7.19 -5.80 -18.56
C LEU A 361 -5.79 -6.21 -18.10
N GLN A 362 -5.04 -5.30 -17.49
CA GLN A 362 -3.71 -5.57 -16.96
C GLN A 362 -3.76 -5.79 -15.45
N SER A 363 -2.93 -6.70 -14.95
CA SER A 363 -2.76 -6.97 -13.52
C SER A 363 -1.30 -7.19 -13.16
N CYS A 364 -0.93 -6.79 -11.95
CA CYS A 364 0.36 -7.06 -11.34
C CYS A 364 0.16 -7.59 -9.92
N LEU A 365 0.63 -8.82 -9.65
CA LEU A 365 0.71 -9.36 -8.30
C LEU A 365 1.89 -8.71 -7.57
N VAL A 366 1.60 -8.14 -6.41
CA VAL A 366 2.54 -7.52 -5.49
C VAL A 366 2.61 -8.38 -4.24
N ARG A 367 3.81 -8.65 -3.74
CA ARG A 367 4.04 -9.35 -2.48
C ARG A 367 4.84 -8.44 -1.57
N ALA A 368 4.52 -8.44 -0.28
CA ALA A 368 5.30 -7.73 0.72
C ALA A 368 5.74 -8.71 1.81
N ASP A 369 7.04 -8.72 2.10
CA ASP A 369 7.65 -9.54 3.14
C ASP A 369 8.64 -8.72 3.97
N ARG A 370 9.17 -9.35 5.03
CA ARG A 370 10.10 -8.72 5.98
C ARG A 370 11.36 -9.56 6.15
N PRO A 371 12.38 -9.40 5.28
CA PRO A 371 13.61 -10.18 5.37
C PRO A 371 14.45 -9.87 6.62
N THR A 372 14.37 -8.63 7.11
CA THR A 372 15.03 -8.11 8.33
C THR A 372 14.04 -7.32 9.19
N PRO A 373 14.29 -7.09 10.49
CA PRO A 373 13.30 -6.48 11.40
C PRO A 373 12.72 -5.13 10.96
N TYR A 374 13.49 -4.31 10.26
CA TYR A 374 13.11 -2.92 9.96
C TYR A 374 12.62 -2.72 8.53
N VAL A 375 13.10 -3.49 7.56
CA VAL A 375 12.78 -3.25 6.14
C VAL A 375 11.63 -4.13 5.68
N THR A 376 10.60 -3.52 5.12
CA THR A 376 9.59 -4.22 4.32
C THR A 376 10.05 -4.22 2.86
N ARG A 377 10.14 -5.39 2.24
CA ARG A 377 10.45 -5.51 0.81
C ARG A 377 9.19 -5.73 0.00
N ILE A 378 9.08 -5.03 -1.11
CA ILE A 378 8.08 -5.26 -2.15
C ILE A 378 8.70 -6.12 -3.25
N THR A 379 7.99 -7.19 -3.64
CA THR A 379 8.34 -8.00 -4.80
C THR A 379 7.18 -7.97 -5.78
N ARG A 380 7.42 -7.51 -7.01
CA ARG A 380 6.41 -7.47 -8.06
C ARG A 380 6.60 -8.62 -9.03
N ALA A 381 5.53 -9.36 -9.29
CA ALA A 381 5.52 -10.34 -10.36
C ALA A 381 5.47 -9.63 -11.72
N ARG A 382 5.82 -10.36 -12.77
CA ARG A 382 5.61 -9.90 -14.14
C ARG A 382 4.13 -9.54 -14.34
N SER A 383 3.88 -8.34 -14.86
CA SER A 383 2.52 -7.92 -15.19
C SER A 383 1.94 -8.80 -16.28
N VAL A 384 0.68 -9.18 -16.09
CA VAL A 384 -0.12 -9.96 -17.04
C VAL A 384 -1.09 -9.02 -17.73
N HIS A 385 -1.37 -9.27 -19.01
CA HIS A 385 -2.33 -8.52 -19.80
C HIS A 385 -3.26 -9.50 -20.49
N ILE A 386 -4.55 -9.45 -20.17
CA ILE A 386 -5.58 -10.27 -20.80
C ILE A 386 -5.81 -9.76 -22.22
N SER A 387 -5.54 -10.60 -23.21
CA SER A 387 -5.68 -10.22 -24.61
C SER A 387 -7.16 -10.15 -25.01
N SER A 388 -7.52 -9.18 -25.83
CA SER A 388 -8.84 -9.14 -26.47
C SER A 388 -9.01 -10.15 -27.61
N ASP A 389 -7.92 -10.79 -28.05
CA ASP A 389 -7.94 -11.84 -29.05
C ASP A 389 -7.96 -13.23 -28.38
N ILE A 390 -9.00 -14.00 -28.67
CA ILE A 390 -9.20 -15.36 -28.15
C ILE A 390 -8.05 -16.31 -28.53
N SER A 391 -7.34 -16.04 -29.62
CA SER A 391 -6.17 -16.84 -30.02
C SER A 391 -5.06 -16.82 -28.95
N ASN A 392 -5.05 -15.80 -28.09
CA ASN A 392 -4.11 -15.60 -26.99
C ASN A 392 -4.71 -15.95 -25.62
N PHE A 393 -5.83 -16.68 -25.54
CA PHE A 393 -6.47 -17.04 -24.27
C PHE A 393 -5.48 -17.71 -23.30
N GLY A 394 -4.85 -18.80 -23.74
CA GLY A 394 -3.86 -19.55 -22.95
C GLY A 394 -2.74 -18.67 -22.37
N PRO A 395 -1.94 -17.99 -23.21
CA PRO A 395 -0.82 -17.17 -22.74
C PRO A 395 -1.21 -15.88 -21.99
N SER A 396 -2.49 -15.48 -21.96
CA SER A 396 -2.93 -14.22 -21.32
C SER A 396 -3.83 -14.42 -20.09
N VAL A 397 -4.83 -15.29 -20.18
CA VAL A 397 -5.81 -15.55 -19.10
C VAL A 397 -5.25 -16.52 -18.07
N LEU A 398 -4.59 -17.59 -18.50
CA LEU A 398 -4.06 -18.60 -17.57
C LEU A 398 -2.99 -18.03 -16.62
N PRO A 399 -2.03 -17.21 -17.03
CA PRO A 399 -1.13 -16.56 -16.08
C PRO A 399 -1.85 -15.67 -15.06
N SER A 400 -2.92 -14.97 -15.48
CA SER A 400 -3.74 -14.13 -14.60
C SER A 400 -4.45 -14.98 -13.54
N MET A 401 -5.09 -16.07 -13.93
CA MET A 401 -5.71 -17.04 -13.01
C MET A 401 -4.67 -17.72 -12.11
N TYR A 402 -3.49 -18.07 -12.64
CA TYR A 402 -2.40 -18.65 -11.85
C TYR A 402 -1.93 -17.70 -10.75
N SER A 403 -1.87 -16.40 -11.03
CA SER A 403 -1.52 -15.39 -10.03
C SER A 403 -2.53 -15.29 -8.88
N ALA A 404 -3.84 -15.45 -9.16
CA ALA A 404 -4.87 -15.55 -8.13
C ALA A 404 -4.69 -16.79 -7.25
N TRP A 405 -4.45 -17.95 -7.89
CA TRP A 405 -4.18 -19.19 -7.17
C TRP A 405 -2.94 -19.07 -6.27
N LEU A 406 -1.84 -18.48 -6.78
CA LEU A 406 -0.66 -18.19 -5.98
C LEU A 406 -0.98 -17.31 -4.77
N SER A 407 -1.77 -16.26 -4.98
CA SER A 407 -2.13 -15.32 -3.91
C SER A 407 -2.88 -16.04 -2.78
N ARG A 408 -3.83 -16.90 -3.13
CA ARG A 408 -4.55 -17.74 -2.18
C ARG A 408 -3.64 -18.67 -1.41
N GLU A 409 -2.74 -19.38 -2.10
CA GLU A 409 -1.83 -20.33 -1.42
C GLU A 409 -0.83 -19.63 -0.50
N ILE A 410 -0.43 -18.40 -0.81
CA ILE A 410 0.36 -17.56 0.11
C ILE A 410 -0.47 -17.22 1.35
N VAL A 411 -1.70 -16.72 1.18
CA VAL A 411 -2.61 -16.42 2.30
C VAL A 411 -2.86 -17.65 3.17
N LYS A 412 -3.11 -18.81 2.56
CA LYS A 412 -3.29 -20.09 3.26
C LYS A 412 -2.07 -20.47 4.09
N ARG A 413 -0.86 -20.26 3.57
CA ARG A 413 0.39 -20.52 4.31
C ARG A 413 0.50 -19.64 5.55
N VAL A 414 0.18 -18.35 5.43
CA VAL A 414 0.25 -17.41 6.56
C VAL A 414 -0.84 -17.71 7.59
N LEU A 415 -2.03 -18.12 7.16
CA LEU A 415 -3.08 -18.60 8.04
C LEU A 415 -2.64 -19.83 8.85
N LEU A 416 -1.92 -20.76 8.23
CA LEU A 416 -1.33 -21.92 8.92
C LEU A 416 -0.24 -21.51 9.93
N LEU A 417 0.57 -20.50 9.61
CA LEU A 417 1.56 -19.96 10.56
C LEU A 417 0.88 -19.33 11.78
N LEU A 418 -0.25 -18.63 11.56
CA LEU A 418 -1.06 -18.05 12.62
C LEU A 418 -1.64 -19.13 13.54
N SER A 419 -2.24 -20.18 12.97
CA SER A 419 -2.81 -21.27 13.79
C SER A 419 -1.73 -21.99 14.59
N THR A 420 -0.56 -22.23 13.98
CA THR A 420 0.59 -22.87 14.64
C THR A 420 1.14 -22.02 15.79
N SER A 421 1.26 -20.70 15.59
CA SER A 421 1.73 -19.76 16.62
C SER A 421 0.77 -19.72 17.80
N LEU A 422 -0.54 -19.73 17.55
CA LEU A 422 -1.57 -19.73 18.59
C LEU A 422 -1.61 -21.05 19.37
N THR A 423 -1.36 -22.20 18.74
CA THR A 423 -1.29 -23.50 19.44
C THR A 423 -0.06 -23.60 20.33
N ALA A 424 1.10 -23.13 19.86
CA ALA A 424 2.34 -23.17 20.66
C ALA A 424 2.22 -22.40 21.98
N VAL A 425 1.46 -21.30 22.01
CA VAL A 425 1.18 -20.54 23.25
C VAL A 425 0.31 -21.33 24.22
N ARG A 426 -0.64 -22.13 23.72
CA ARG A 426 -1.55 -22.94 24.57
C ARG A 426 -0.87 -24.15 25.20
N ASP A 427 0.11 -24.71 24.51
CA ASP A 427 0.87 -25.88 24.97
C ASP A 427 2.04 -25.50 25.90
N ALA A 428 2.25 -24.20 26.18
CA ALA A 428 3.20 -23.73 27.17
C ALA A 428 2.74 -24.11 28.59
N ASP A 429 3.70 -24.34 29.50
CA ASP A 429 3.41 -24.52 30.92
C ASP A 429 2.74 -23.27 31.52
N SER A 430 2.35 -23.30 32.80
CA SER A 430 1.68 -22.17 33.45
C SER A 430 2.51 -20.87 33.49
N SER A 431 3.76 -20.86 33.00
CA SER A 431 4.55 -19.63 32.86
C SER A 431 3.90 -18.60 31.94
N TRP A 432 3.01 -19.02 31.01
CA TRP A 432 2.28 -18.08 30.17
C TRP A 432 1.46 -17.09 31.01
N LEU A 433 0.94 -17.50 32.18
CA LEU A 433 0.22 -16.62 33.11
C LEU A 433 1.12 -15.51 33.66
N GLU A 434 2.38 -15.82 33.99
CA GLU A 434 3.34 -14.82 34.49
C GLU A 434 3.73 -13.83 33.39
N THR A 435 3.86 -14.31 32.15
CA THR A 435 4.15 -13.46 30.97
C THR A 435 2.95 -12.62 30.54
N TYR A 436 1.73 -13.11 30.76
CA TYR A 436 0.49 -12.42 30.41
C TYR A 436 0.37 -11.07 31.12
N TRP A 437 0.67 -11.04 32.41
CA TRP A 437 0.59 -9.83 33.23
C TRP A 437 1.75 -8.86 33.02
N THR A 438 2.89 -9.34 32.50
CA THR A 438 4.14 -8.56 32.46
C THR A 438 4.39 -7.82 31.16
N SER A 439 3.47 -7.87 30.19
CA SER A 439 3.49 -7.15 28.89
C SER A 439 4.85 -7.16 28.17
N SER A 440 4.93 -7.97 27.12
CA SER A 440 6.02 -7.95 26.15
C SER A 440 6.18 -6.53 25.55
N LYS A 441 7.37 -5.95 25.65
CA LYS A 441 7.71 -4.75 24.88
C LYS A 441 7.47 -5.07 23.40
N PRO A 442 6.69 -4.27 22.66
CA PRO A 442 6.50 -4.50 21.24
C PRO A 442 7.86 -4.45 20.54
N SER A 443 8.08 -5.35 19.57
CA SER A 443 9.21 -5.26 18.66
C SER A 443 9.24 -3.85 18.06
N VAL A 444 10.41 -3.21 18.07
CA VAL A 444 10.58 -1.91 17.42
C VAL A 444 10.43 -2.16 15.92
N MET A 445 9.28 -1.79 15.36
CA MET A 445 9.02 -1.85 13.93
C MET A 445 8.88 -0.42 13.41
N PRO A 446 9.45 -0.07 12.24
CA PRO A 446 9.39 1.29 11.75
C PRO A 446 7.95 1.64 11.40
N GLU A 447 7.51 2.84 11.79
CA GLU A 447 6.14 3.24 11.55
C GLU A 447 5.98 3.67 10.09
N THR A 448 4.93 3.18 9.43
CA THR A 448 4.56 3.66 8.10
C THR A 448 4.24 5.15 8.17
N SER A 449 4.72 5.93 7.21
CA SER A 449 4.45 7.37 7.13
C SER A 449 2.95 7.66 6.94
N THR A 450 2.48 8.80 7.43
CA THR A 450 1.10 9.25 7.24
C THR A 450 1.08 10.44 6.29
N SER A 451 0.59 10.25 5.07
CA SER A 451 0.25 11.37 4.19
C SER A 451 -1.16 11.88 4.47
N SER A 452 -1.39 13.17 4.23
CA SER A 452 -2.69 13.85 4.37
C SER A 452 -3.63 13.63 3.18
N VAL A 453 -3.31 12.72 2.25
CA VAL A 453 -4.03 12.55 0.96
C VAL A 453 -5.54 12.27 1.13
N THR A 454 -5.98 11.84 2.32
CA THR A 454 -7.41 11.64 2.63
C THR A 454 -8.18 12.84 3.18
N THR A 455 -7.59 14.03 3.31
CA THR A 455 -8.33 15.24 3.71
C THR A 455 -8.52 16.17 2.53
N ASN A 456 -9.63 15.99 1.81
CA ASN A 456 -10.36 17.09 1.16
C ASN A 456 -11.73 16.60 0.72
N ARG A 457 -12.72 16.74 1.62
CA ARG A 457 -14.14 16.58 1.28
C ARG A 457 -15.00 17.50 2.11
N SER A 458 -14.88 18.81 1.87
CA SER A 458 -15.94 19.81 2.08
C SER A 458 -15.36 21.23 1.96
N ASN A 459 -15.67 21.92 0.86
CA ASN A 459 -15.94 23.37 0.85
C ASN A 459 -16.37 23.81 -0.55
N LYS A 460 -17.63 23.52 -0.90
CA LYS A 460 -18.35 24.26 -1.95
C LYS A 460 -19.39 25.13 -1.25
N LYS A 461 -18.99 26.35 -0.83
CA LYS A 461 -19.96 27.42 -0.56
C LYS A 461 -20.60 27.81 -1.90
N ILE A 462 -21.81 27.34 -2.14
CA ILE A 462 -22.69 27.85 -3.20
C ILE A 462 -23.05 29.29 -2.81
N LYS A 463 -22.38 30.27 -3.44
CA LYS A 463 -22.83 31.66 -3.42
C LYS A 463 -24.04 31.77 -4.36
N ASN A 464 -25.24 31.63 -3.82
CA ASN A 464 -26.45 32.13 -4.47
C ASN A 464 -26.40 33.66 -4.47
N LYS A 465 -26.18 34.27 -5.63
CA LYS A 465 -26.52 35.68 -5.86
C LYS A 465 -27.96 35.72 -6.39
N ARG A 466 -28.80 36.46 -5.66
CA ARG A 466 -30.05 37.05 -6.16
C ARG A 466 -29.75 38.07 -7.25
#